data_AF-A0A954JCC8-F1
#
_entry.id   AF-A0A954JCC8-F1
#
_cell.length_a   1.000
_cell.length_b   1.000
_cell.length_c   1.000
_cell.angle_alpha   90.00
_cell.angle_beta   90.00
_cell.angle_gamma   90.00
#
_symmetry.space_group_name_H-M   'P 1'
#
loop_
_entity.id
_entity.type
_entity.pdbx_description
1 polymer ?
#
loop_
_entity_poly.entity_id
_entity_poly.type
_entity_poly.pdbx_seq_one_letter_code
_entity_poly.pdbx_strand_id
1 'polypeptide(L)'
;RGQVVGEEGCLSFPELFGPVERSAEITVEAYNLRGELISYDLNELAARAVQHENDHIEGMLFIDRMTEEERLKVEPVVNDFIAQFRGKQQSGEIPQDDSLLMELKRLASG
;
A
#
# COMPACT_ATOMS: atom_id res chain seq x y z
N ARG A 1 -0.41 -20.70 -14.02
CA ARG A 1 -0.44 -19.29 -13.56
C ARG A 1 -1.78 -18.70 -14.00
N GLY A 2 -2.60 -18.31 -13.04
CA GLY A 2 -3.93 -17.71 -13.25
C GLY A 2 -4.13 -16.53 -12.31
N GLN A 3 -5.23 -15.81 -12.49
CA GLN A 3 -5.61 -14.71 -11.61
C GLN A 3 -6.77 -15.13 -10.70
N VAL A 4 -6.85 -14.49 -9.53
CA VAL A 4 -7.92 -14.69 -8.57
C VAL A 4 -8.33 -13.35 -7.98
N VAL A 5 -9.64 -13.09 -8.01
CA VAL A 5 -10.24 -11.95 -7.31
C VAL A 5 -10.50 -12.36 -5.87
N GLY A 6 -10.16 -11.47 -4.94
CA GLY A 6 -10.39 -11.66 -3.51
C GLY A 6 -10.41 -10.33 -2.79
N GLU A 7 -11.05 -10.30 -1.62
CA GLU A 7 -11.14 -9.11 -0.79
C GLU A 7 -9.78 -8.78 -0.16
N GLU A 8 -9.40 -7.50 -0.21
CA GLU A 8 -8.23 -6.95 0.47
C GLU A 8 -8.67 -5.78 1.35
N GLY A 9 -7.92 -5.59 2.44
CA GLY A 9 -7.91 -4.37 3.23
C GLY A 9 -6.46 -3.98 3.52
N CYS A 10 -6.25 -2.80 4.08
CA CYS A 10 -4.92 -2.27 4.37
C CYS A 10 -4.92 -1.52 5.70
N LEU A 11 -3.90 -1.71 6.55
CA LEU A 11 -3.81 -0.95 7.81
C LEU A 11 -3.66 0.56 7.59
N SER A 12 -3.18 0.98 6.41
CA SER A 12 -3.12 2.38 5.99
C SER A 12 -4.50 2.97 5.66
N PHE A 13 -5.51 2.12 5.45
CA PHE A 13 -6.92 2.49 5.25
C PHE A 13 -7.81 1.72 6.23
N PRO A 14 -7.85 2.14 7.52
CA PRO A 14 -8.67 1.48 8.52
C PRO A 14 -10.10 1.28 8.05
N GLU A 15 -10.62 0.07 8.22
CA GLU A 15 -12.02 -0.31 7.91
C GLU A 15 -12.41 -0.26 6.41
N LEU A 16 -11.47 0.01 5.49
CA LEU A 16 -11.71 -0.03 4.06
C LEU A 16 -11.32 -1.41 3.48
N PHE A 17 -12.28 -2.05 2.81
CA PHE A 17 -12.11 -3.33 2.15
C PHE A 17 -12.67 -3.27 0.72
N GLY A 18 -12.10 -4.07 -0.19
CA GLY A 18 -12.65 -4.23 -1.53
C GLY A 18 -11.96 -5.32 -2.35
N PRO A 19 -12.58 -5.74 -3.46
CA PRO A 19 -12.08 -6.83 -4.28
C PRO A 19 -10.89 -6.38 -5.14
N VAL A 20 -9.81 -7.18 -5.13
CA VAL A 20 -8.61 -6.97 -5.94
C VAL A 20 -8.22 -8.25 -6.66
N GLU A 21 -7.93 -8.13 -7.95
CA GLU A 21 -7.40 -9.21 -8.77
C GLU A 21 -5.88 -9.35 -8.56
N ARG A 22 -5.43 -10.57 -8.26
CA ARG A 22 -4.01 -10.90 -8.04
C ARG A 22 -3.62 -12.14 -8.82
N SER A 23 -2.32 -12.35 -9.02
CA SER A 23 -1.83 -13.65 -9.45
C SER A 23 -2.12 -14.68 -8.35
N ALA A 24 -2.69 -15.82 -8.70
CA ALA A 24 -3.03 -16.89 -7.74
C ALA A 24 -1.79 -17.55 -7.13
N GLU A 25 -0.68 -17.55 -7.86
CA GLU A 25 0.60 -18.11 -7.47
C GLU A 25 1.72 -17.18 -7.94
N ILE A 26 2.76 -17.03 -7.13
CA ILE A 26 3.95 -16.24 -7.44
C ILE A 26 5.22 -16.99 -7.01
N THR A 27 6.34 -16.65 -7.63
CA THR A 27 7.68 -16.97 -7.12
C THR A 27 8.30 -15.65 -6.69
N VAL A 28 8.75 -15.54 -5.44
CA VAL A 28 9.41 -14.34 -4.90
C VAL A 28 10.87 -14.64 -4.64
N GLU A 29 11.74 -13.68 -4.99
CA GLU A 29 13.13 -13.65 -4.57
C GLU A 29 13.33 -12.44 -3.66
N ALA A 30 13.98 -12.65 -2.52
CA ALA A 30 14.22 -11.62 -1.52
C ALA A 30 15.52 -11.89 -0.76
N TYR A 31 15.90 -10.98 0.14
CA TYR A 31 17.00 -11.20 1.07
C TYR A 31 16.47 -11.34 2.49
N ASN A 32 16.99 -12.32 3.23
CA ASN A 32 16.70 -12.42 4.66
C ASN A 32 17.48 -11.36 5.47
N LEU A 33 17.27 -11.31 6.80
CA LEU A 33 17.94 -10.35 7.68
C LEU A 33 19.48 -10.50 7.75
N ARG A 34 20.04 -11.61 7.24
CA ARG A 34 21.48 -11.84 7.11
C ARG A 34 22.04 -11.44 5.73
N GLY A 35 21.19 -10.93 4.83
CA GLY A 35 21.58 -10.60 3.47
C GLY A 35 21.74 -11.81 2.55
N GLU A 36 21.20 -12.97 2.94
CA GLU A 36 21.25 -14.19 2.12
C GLU A 36 20.04 -14.20 1.18
N LEU A 37 20.27 -14.51 -0.11
CA LEU A 37 19.20 -14.64 -1.10
C LEU A 37 18.31 -15.85 -0.76
N ILE A 38 17.01 -15.63 -0.75
CA ILE A 38 15.98 -16.65 -0.54
C ILE A 38 14.97 -16.60 -1.69
N SER A 39 14.39 -17.76 -2.01
CA SER A 39 13.34 -17.89 -3.03
C SER A 39 12.20 -18.75 -2.51
N TYR A 40 10.97 -18.32 -2.74
CA TYR A 40 9.77 -19.04 -2.32
C TYR A 40 8.72 -19.06 -3.43
N ASP A 41 8.11 -20.23 -3.64
CA ASP A 41 6.86 -20.36 -4.38
C ASP A 41 5.69 -20.22 -3.40
N LEU A 42 4.83 -19.24 -3.65
CA LEU A 42 3.71 -18.89 -2.78
C LEU A 42 2.39 -19.01 -3.53
N ASN A 43 1.34 -19.34 -2.81
CA ASN A 43 -0.04 -19.43 -3.31
C ASN A 43 -1.02 -18.94 -2.24
N GLU A 44 -2.31 -18.98 -2.58
CA GLU A 44 -3.42 -18.63 -1.68
C GLU A 44 -3.22 -17.26 -0.99
N LEU A 45 -3.41 -17.21 0.34
CA LEU A 45 -3.29 -15.97 1.11
C LEU A 45 -1.85 -15.43 1.12
N ALA A 46 -0.85 -16.31 1.14
CA ALA A 46 0.56 -15.89 1.19
C ALA A 46 0.97 -15.17 -0.11
N ALA A 47 0.56 -15.68 -1.28
CA ALA A 47 0.78 -15.01 -2.55
C ALA A 47 0.09 -13.65 -2.61
N ARG A 48 -1.15 -13.54 -2.12
CA ARG A 48 -1.89 -12.27 -2.08
C ARG A 48 -1.22 -11.26 -1.17
N ALA A 49 -0.91 -11.65 0.05
CA ALA A 49 -0.29 -10.76 1.04
C ALA A 49 1.06 -10.22 0.53
N VAL A 50 1.92 -11.08 -0.01
CA VAL A 50 3.22 -10.63 -0.55
C VAL A 50 3.05 -9.68 -1.73
N GLN A 51 2.08 -9.92 -2.64
CA GLN A 51 1.79 -8.97 -3.72
C GLN A 51 1.28 -7.61 -3.18
N HIS A 52 0.46 -7.61 -2.13
CA HIS A 52 -0.01 -6.37 -1.48
C HIS A 52 1.15 -5.59 -0.86
N GLU A 53 2.01 -6.24 -0.07
CA GLU A 53 3.13 -5.56 0.57
C GLU A 53 4.19 -5.12 -0.43
N ASN A 54 4.37 -5.87 -1.53
CA ASN A 54 5.25 -5.45 -2.61
C ASN A 54 4.74 -4.19 -3.32
N ASP A 55 3.43 -3.99 -3.45
CA ASP A 55 2.88 -2.76 -4.01
C ASP A 55 3.28 -1.54 -3.18
N HIS A 56 3.27 -1.64 -1.84
CA HIS A 56 3.71 -0.54 -0.97
C HIS A 56 5.17 -0.17 -1.19
N ILE A 57 6.04 -1.14 -1.47
CA ILE A 57 7.46 -0.90 -1.81
C ILE A 57 7.56 -0.07 -3.10
N GLU A 58 6.65 -0.32 -4.05
CA GLU A 58 6.56 0.39 -5.33
C GLU A 58 5.68 1.66 -5.27
N GLY A 59 5.20 2.04 -4.07
CA GLY A 59 4.33 3.21 -3.88
C GLY A 59 2.93 3.06 -4.47
N MET A 60 2.48 1.83 -4.73
CA MET A 60 1.12 1.51 -5.15
C MET A 60 0.25 1.07 -3.97
N LEU A 61 -1.03 1.40 -4.01
CA LEU A 61 -2.02 1.02 -3.00
C LEU A 61 -3.00 0.01 -3.59
N PHE A 62 -3.65 -0.80 -2.76
CA PHE A 62 -4.60 -1.81 -3.24
C PHE A 62 -5.80 -1.20 -3.99
N ILE A 63 -6.22 0.03 -3.62
CA ILE A 63 -7.26 0.80 -4.32
C ILE A 63 -6.87 1.17 -5.76
N ASP A 64 -5.57 1.22 -6.08
CA ASP A 64 -5.08 1.48 -7.45
C ASP A 64 -5.26 0.26 -8.36
N ARG A 65 -5.44 -0.94 -7.77
CA ARG A 65 -5.68 -2.20 -8.48
C ARG A 65 -7.17 -2.56 -8.58
N MET A 66 -8.04 -1.79 -7.95
CA MET A 66 -9.49 -1.97 -8.09
C MET A 66 -9.93 -1.67 -9.51
N THR A 67 -11.04 -2.29 -9.93
CA THR A 67 -11.73 -1.85 -11.14
C THR A 67 -12.25 -0.42 -10.95
N GLU A 68 -12.53 0.28 -12.03
CA GLU A 68 -13.10 1.64 -11.96
C GLU A 68 -14.40 1.68 -11.14
N GLU A 69 -15.27 0.67 -11.32
CA GLU A 69 -16.52 0.57 -10.57
C GLU A 69 -16.29 0.42 -9.06
N GLU A 70 -15.37 -0.43 -8.65
CA GLU A 70 -15.05 -0.65 -7.22
C GLU A 70 -14.33 0.56 -6.63
N ARG A 71 -13.47 1.22 -7.40
CA ARG A 71 -12.81 2.45 -6.99
C ARG A 71 -13.79 3.58 -6.71
N LEU A 72 -14.82 3.74 -7.56
CA LEU A 72 -15.87 4.75 -7.35
C LEU A 72 -16.68 4.49 -6.06
N LYS A 73 -16.85 3.23 -5.65
CA LYS A 73 -17.55 2.89 -4.40
C LYS A 73 -16.76 3.33 -3.16
N VAL A 74 -15.44 3.27 -3.20
CA VAL A 74 -14.57 3.61 -2.06
C VAL A 74 -14.09 5.07 -2.05
N GLU A 75 -14.22 5.78 -3.17
CA GLU A 75 -13.76 7.16 -3.32
C GLU A 75 -14.26 8.13 -2.22
N PRO A 76 -15.53 8.09 -1.76
CA PRO A 76 -15.98 8.95 -0.67
C PRO A 76 -15.19 8.73 0.63
N VAL A 77 -14.92 7.46 0.98
CA VAL A 77 -14.16 7.10 2.18
C VAL A 77 -12.71 7.59 2.07
N VAL A 78 -12.08 7.40 0.90
CA VAL A 78 -10.72 7.89 0.64
C VAL A 78 -10.66 9.43 0.74
N ASN A 79 -11.65 10.14 0.20
CA ASN A 79 -11.73 11.59 0.29
C ASN A 79 -11.88 12.08 1.73
N ASP A 80 -12.64 11.37 2.56
CA ASP A 80 -12.76 11.66 3.99
C ASP A 80 -11.41 11.49 4.72
N PHE A 81 -10.66 10.43 4.42
CA PHE A 81 -9.30 10.24 4.95
C PHE A 81 -8.37 11.39 4.57
N ILE A 82 -8.41 11.83 3.31
CA ILE A 82 -7.62 12.96 2.82
C ILE A 82 -8.00 14.24 3.57
N ALA A 83 -9.31 14.51 3.73
CA ALA A 83 -9.79 15.69 4.44
C ALA A 83 -9.33 15.70 5.90
N GLN A 84 -9.40 14.56 6.60
CA GLN A 84 -8.91 14.43 7.97
C GLN A 84 -7.40 14.65 8.06
N PHE A 85 -6.61 14.02 7.18
CA PHE A 85 -5.16 14.19 7.14
C PHE A 85 -4.78 15.66 6.91
N ARG A 86 -5.39 16.33 5.92
CA ARG A 86 -5.14 17.76 5.66
C ARG A 86 -5.60 18.64 6.81
N GLY A 87 -6.71 18.30 7.48
CA GLY A 87 -7.15 18.99 8.68
C GLY A 87 -6.13 18.92 9.82
N LYS A 88 -5.54 17.74 10.05
CA LYS A 88 -4.47 17.54 11.04
C LYS A 88 -3.17 18.26 10.69
N GLN A 89 -2.86 18.39 9.40
CA GLN A 89 -1.75 19.23 8.98
C GLN A 89 -2.02 20.71 9.29
N GLN A 90 -3.22 21.20 8.97
CA GLN A 90 -3.61 22.59 9.22
C GLN A 90 -3.65 22.94 10.72
N SER A 91 -4.05 21.99 11.58
CA SER A 91 -4.02 22.18 13.04
C SER A 91 -2.62 22.10 13.64
N GLY A 92 -1.63 21.63 12.89
CA GLY A 92 -0.27 21.39 13.35
C GLY A 92 -0.07 20.09 14.13
N GLU A 93 -1.08 19.21 14.19
CA GLU A 93 -0.93 17.85 14.76
C GLU A 93 0.02 16.99 13.91
N ILE A 94 -0.02 17.18 12.58
CA ILE A 94 0.88 16.54 11.62
C ILE A 94 1.71 17.63 10.91
N PRO A 95 3.00 17.41 10.64
CA PRO A 95 3.81 18.35 9.89
C PRO A 95 3.25 18.62 8.48
N GLN A 96 3.45 19.85 8.00
CA GLN A 96 3.15 20.24 6.62
C GLN A 96 4.16 19.61 5.64
N ASP A 97 3.73 19.35 4.41
CA ASP A 97 4.55 18.70 3.37
C ASP A 97 5.88 19.46 3.14
N ASP A 98 5.84 20.80 3.07
CA ASP A 98 7.04 21.62 2.91
C ASP A 98 8.02 21.47 4.08
N SER A 99 7.52 21.32 5.30
CA SER A 99 8.37 21.12 6.49
C SER A 99 9.06 19.76 6.44
N LEU A 100 8.35 18.71 6.06
CA LEU A 100 8.91 17.37 5.86
C LEU A 100 9.97 17.37 4.76
N LEU A 101 9.72 18.04 3.64
CA LEU A 101 10.68 18.17 2.54
C LEU A 101 11.94 18.93 2.95
N MET A 102 11.82 19.98 3.77
CA MET A 102 12.99 20.67 4.33
C MET A 102 13.81 19.75 5.25
N GLU A 103 13.15 18.97 6.10
CA GLU A 103 13.82 18.02 6.99
C GLU A 103 14.54 16.90 6.21
N LEU A 104 13.89 16.32 5.20
CA LEU A 104 14.49 15.30 4.34
C LEU A 104 15.75 15.83 3.64
N LYS A 105 15.70 17.06 3.08
CA LYS A 105 16.86 17.71 2.47
C LYS A 105 18.01 17.89 3.46
N ARG A 106 17.68 18.29 4.70
CA ARG A 106 18.68 18.43 5.78
C ARG A 106 19.35 17.08 6.07
N LEU A 107 18.59 16.00 6.23
CA LEU A 107 19.11 14.66 6.50
C LEU A 107 19.98 14.12 5.35
N ALA A 108 19.60 14.38 4.10
CA ALA A 108 20.37 13.96 2.93
C ALA A 108 21.66 14.77 2.70
N SER A 109 21.81 15.91 3.38
CA SER A 109 23.00 16.78 3.27
C SER A 109 24.09 16.52 4.32
N GLY A 110 23.87 15.52 5.21
CA GLY A 110 24.87 14.98 6.14
C GLY A 110 25.46 13.67 5.64
#